data_AF-A0AAW4MWW9-F1
#
_entry.id   AF-A0AAW4MWW9-F1
#
_cell.length_a   1.000
_cell.length_b   1.000
_cell.length_c   1.000
_cell.angle_alpha   90.00
_cell.angle_beta   90.00
_cell.angle_gamma   90.00
#
_symmetry.space_group_name_H-M   'P 1'
#
loop_
_entity.id
_entity.type
_entity.pdbx_description
1 polymer ?
#
loop_
_entity_poly.entity_id
_entity_poly.type
_entity_poly.pdbx_seq_one_letter_code
_entity_poly.pdbx_strand_id
1 'polypeptide(L)'
;MIYYIKVTPEVAKRFCNPVLRNRTKDGNILLWMGDLNQVPGDTLKERANYVGGALLTTNQANDEYWGYTDDLAGCYTPDYFGGQKDNDTPDSEATDKGSEETSEDDEADGNNKEKEA
;
A
#
# COMPACT_ATOMS: atom_id res chain seq x y z
N MET A 1 -4.21 -9.48 16.23
CA MET A 1 -5.22 -9.08 15.22
C MET A 1 -4.97 -9.88 13.96
N ILE A 2 -6.01 -10.32 13.24
CA ILE A 2 -5.86 -11.19 12.06
C ILE A 2 -5.90 -10.33 10.79
N TYR A 3 -4.98 -10.61 9.89
CA TYR A 3 -4.87 -9.97 8.58
C TYR A 3 -4.84 -11.01 7.47
N TYR A 4 -5.26 -10.56 6.29
CA TYR A 4 -5.13 -11.30 5.03
C TYR A 4 -4.23 -10.52 4.10
N ILE A 5 -3.59 -11.22 3.16
CA ILE A 5 -2.75 -10.59 2.15
C ILE A 5 -3.38 -10.90 0.80
N LYS A 6 -3.80 -9.86 0.10
CA LYS A 6 -4.24 -9.99 -1.29
C LYS A 6 -3.03 -10.01 -2.20
N VAL A 7 -2.93 -11.03 -3.05
CA VAL A 7 -1.84 -11.17 -4.03
C VAL A 7 -2.39 -11.62 -5.37
N THR A 8 -1.60 -11.45 -6.43
CA THR A 8 -1.92 -12.00 -7.74
C THR A 8 -1.89 -13.54 -7.72
N PRO A 9 -2.61 -14.21 -8.64
CA PRO A 9 -2.57 -15.66 -8.75
C PRO A 9 -1.14 -16.22 -8.97
N GLU A 10 -0.28 -15.47 -9.65
CA GLU A 10 1.12 -15.82 -9.94
C GLU A 10 1.94 -15.88 -8.65
N VAL A 11 1.78 -14.88 -7.78
CA VAL A 11 2.43 -14.83 -6.47
C VAL A 11 1.87 -15.92 -5.55
N ALA A 12 0.54 -16.12 -5.52
CA ALA A 12 -0.11 -17.11 -4.66
C ALA A 12 0.42 -18.54 -4.85
N LYS A 13 0.74 -18.93 -6.10
CA LYS A 13 1.27 -20.27 -6.45
C LYS A 13 2.57 -20.62 -5.71
N ARG A 14 3.29 -19.64 -5.16
CA ARG A 14 4.56 -19.85 -4.43
C ARG A 14 4.35 -20.17 -2.96
N PHE A 15 3.20 -19.80 -2.39
CA PHE A 15 2.91 -19.92 -0.97
C PHE A 15 1.90 -21.02 -0.67
N CYS A 16 0.97 -21.27 -1.59
CA CYS A 16 -0.11 -22.22 -1.37
C CYS A 16 -0.66 -22.77 -2.69
N ASN A 17 -1.57 -23.74 -2.60
CA ASN A 17 -2.41 -24.13 -3.73
C ASN A 17 -3.56 -23.10 -3.88
N PRO A 18 -3.58 -22.28 -4.96
CA PRO A 18 -4.57 -21.21 -5.12
C PRO A 18 -6.02 -21.71 -5.23
N VAL A 19 -6.24 -22.99 -5.54
CA VAL A 19 -7.59 -23.60 -5.58
C VAL A 19 -8.20 -23.71 -4.18
N LEU A 20 -7.38 -23.77 -3.13
CA LEU A 20 -7.80 -23.90 -1.74
C LEU A 20 -7.88 -22.55 -1.01
N ARG A 21 -7.88 -21.44 -1.75
CA ARG A 21 -7.89 -20.09 -1.19
C ARG A 21 -9.11 -19.31 -1.68
N ASN A 22 -9.54 -18.38 -0.83
CA ASN A 22 -10.58 -17.43 -1.16
C ASN A 22 -10.06 -16.45 -2.23
N ARG A 23 -10.95 -16.11 -3.16
CA ARG A 23 -10.69 -15.15 -4.24
C ARG A 23 -11.45 -13.87 -4.00
N THR A 24 -10.82 -12.75 -4.29
CA THR A 24 -11.48 -11.44 -4.34
C THR A 24 -12.26 -11.28 -5.64
N LYS A 25 -13.14 -10.28 -5.72
CA LYS A 25 -13.99 -9.98 -6.89
C LYS A 25 -13.20 -9.82 -8.20
N ASP A 26 -11.99 -9.29 -8.13
CA ASP A 26 -11.06 -9.11 -9.26
C ASP A 26 -10.22 -10.36 -9.59
N GLY A 27 -10.48 -11.50 -8.92
CA GLY A 27 -9.83 -12.79 -9.21
C GLY A 27 -8.48 -13.02 -8.52
N ASN A 28 -8.02 -12.05 -7.74
CA ASN A 28 -6.83 -12.16 -6.89
C ASN A 28 -7.08 -13.09 -5.68
N ILE A 29 -6.00 -13.48 -4.99
CA ILE A 29 -6.03 -14.52 -3.96
C ILE A 29 -5.76 -13.93 -2.58
N LEU A 30 -6.53 -14.36 -1.58
CA LEU A 30 -6.30 -14.04 -0.19
C LEU A 30 -5.41 -15.11 0.48
N LEU A 31 -4.20 -14.73 0.87
CA LEU A 31 -3.30 -15.51 1.71
C LEU A 31 -3.56 -15.24 3.19
N TRP A 32 -3.24 -16.22 4.04
CA TRP A 32 -3.24 -16.04 5.49
C TRP A 32 -1.95 -15.36 5.95
N MET A 33 -1.99 -14.62 7.06
CA MET A 33 -0.79 -13.97 7.61
C MET A 33 0.41 -14.92 7.80
N GLY A 34 0.16 -16.18 8.15
CA GLY A 34 1.19 -17.19 8.37
C GLY A 34 1.87 -17.70 7.08
N ASP A 35 1.23 -17.54 5.93
CA ASP A 35 1.80 -17.93 4.63
C ASP A 35 3.06 -17.10 4.32
N LEU A 36 3.18 -15.90 4.90
CA LEU A 36 4.31 -14.99 4.70
C LEU A 36 5.40 -15.11 5.78
N ASN A 37 5.35 -16.11 6.68
CA ASN A 37 6.31 -16.19 7.79
C ASN A 37 7.78 -16.33 7.34
N GLN A 38 8.03 -16.82 6.12
CA GLN A 38 9.38 -16.99 5.56
C GLN A 38 9.75 -15.89 4.55
N VAL A 39 8.90 -14.87 4.39
CA VAL A 39 9.14 -13.75 3.48
C VAL A 39 10.01 -12.70 4.18
N PRO A 40 10.99 -12.07 3.49
CA PRO A 40 11.77 -10.97 4.04
C PRO A 40 10.91 -9.79 4.49
N GLY A 41 11.22 -9.22 5.67
CA GLY A 41 10.54 -8.06 6.25
C GLY A 41 10.26 -8.26 7.74
N ASP A 42 10.46 -7.21 8.54
CA ASP A 42 10.29 -7.23 9.99
C ASP A 42 8.80 -7.20 10.34
N THR A 43 8.03 -6.39 9.61
CA THR A 43 6.58 -6.28 9.77
C THR A 43 5.80 -7.10 8.75
N LEU A 44 4.56 -7.49 9.08
CA LEU A 44 3.67 -8.16 8.12
C LEU A 44 3.38 -7.28 6.90
N LYS A 45 3.36 -5.96 7.08
CA LYS A 45 3.18 -4.98 6.01
C LYS A 45 4.37 -5.00 5.05
N GLU A 46 5.60 -5.00 5.56
CA GLU A 46 6.80 -5.14 4.73
C GLU A 46 6.81 -6.45 3.96
N ARG A 47 6.44 -7.57 4.61
CA ARG A 47 6.35 -8.87 3.93
C ARG A 47 5.28 -8.89 2.83
N ALA A 48 4.13 -8.28 3.08
CA ALA A 48 3.09 -8.12 2.05
C ALA A 48 3.59 -7.28 0.87
N ASN A 49 4.22 -6.14 1.15
CA ASN A 49 4.79 -5.26 0.12
C ASN A 49 5.89 -5.95 -0.67
N TYR A 50 6.76 -6.75 -0.01
CA TYR A 50 7.81 -7.50 -0.67
C TYR A 50 7.21 -8.31 -1.81
N VAL A 51 6.17 -9.10 -1.54
CA VAL A 51 5.51 -9.97 -2.53
C VAL A 51 4.57 -9.23 -3.49
N GLY A 52 4.52 -7.89 -3.47
CA GLY A 52 3.60 -7.10 -4.28
C GLY A 52 2.14 -7.19 -3.84
N GLY A 53 1.88 -7.62 -2.61
CA GLY A 53 0.55 -7.81 -2.05
C GLY A 53 0.05 -6.63 -1.22
N ALA A 54 -1.28 -6.57 -1.04
CA ALA A 54 -1.93 -5.62 -0.15
C ALA A 54 -2.28 -6.27 1.20
N LEU A 55 -1.99 -5.57 2.30
CA LEU A 55 -2.35 -6.01 3.64
C LEU A 55 -3.79 -5.57 3.96
N LEU A 56 -4.67 -6.53 4.23
CA LEU A 56 -6.09 -6.30 4.49
C LEU A 56 -6.46 -6.68 5.93
N THR A 57 -7.26 -5.84 6.57
CA THR A 57 -8.00 -6.24 7.77
C THR A 57 -9.02 -7.34 7.43
N THR A 58 -9.53 -8.03 8.46
CA THR A 58 -10.56 -9.06 8.26
C THR A 58 -11.81 -8.52 7.55
N ASN A 59 -12.24 -7.30 7.89
CA ASN A 59 -13.40 -6.67 7.26
C ASN A 59 -13.15 -6.36 5.78
N GLN A 60 -12.00 -5.73 5.46
CA GLN A 60 -11.63 -5.44 4.07
C GLN A 60 -11.54 -6.71 3.22
N ALA A 61 -10.92 -7.77 3.74
CA ALA A 61 -10.84 -9.04 3.02
C ALA A 61 -12.23 -9.66 2.77
N ASN A 62 -13.15 -9.53 3.72
CA ASN A 62 -14.54 -9.99 3.55
C ASN A 62 -15.28 -9.15 2.51
N ASP A 63 -15.11 -7.83 2.52
CA ASP A 63 -15.75 -6.93 1.56
C ASP A 63 -15.23 -7.19 0.13
N GLU A 64 -13.93 -7.44 -0.05
CA GLU A 64 -13.37 -7.82 -1.35
C GLU A 64 -13.78 -9.22 -1.81
N TYR A 65 -13.93 -10.17 -0.90
CA TYR A 65 -14.39 -11.54 -1.20
C TYR A 65 -15.83 -11.56 -1.69
N TRP A 66 -16.73 -10.86 -1.00
CA TRP A 66 -18.13 -10.76 -1.38
C TRP A 66 -18.40 -9.70 -2.46
N GLY A 67 -17.42 -8.85 -2.75
CA GLY A 67 -17.54 -7.77 -3.73
C GLY A 67 -18.45 -6.63 -3.27
N TYR A 68 -18.48 -6.35 -1.96
CA TYR A 68 -19.25 -5.25 -1.36
C TYR A 68 -18.61 -3.87 -1.53
N THR A 69 -17.34 -3.84 -1.94
CA THR A 69 -16.63 -2.62 -2.33
C THR A 69 -16.17 -2.72 -3.77
N ASP A 70 -16.18 -1.58 -4.47
CA ASP A 70 -15.52 -1.41 -5.76
C ASP A 70 -14.10 -0.82 -5.61
N ASP A 71 -13.77 -0.29 -4.43
CA ASP A 71 -12.42 0.16 -4.06
C ASP A 71 -11.60 -1.05 -3.56
N LEU A 72 -11.14 -1.85 -4.52
CA LEU A 72 -10.36 -3.06 -4.27
C LEU A 72 -8.89 -2.69 -4.06
N ALA A 73 -8.23 -3.28 -3.04
CA ALA A 73 -6.83 -2.97 -2.80
C ALA A 73 -5.94 -3.44 -3.96
N GLY A 74 -5.01 -2.59 -4.39
CA GLY A 74 -4.08 -2.91 -5.48
C GLY A 74 -3.04 -3.94 -5.08
N CYS A 75 -2.78 -4.92 -5.95
CA CYS A 75 -1.64 -5.83 -5.85
C CYS A 75 -1.03 -6.05 -7.23
N TYR A 76 0.24 -6.39 -7.29
CA TYR A 76 0.97 -6.63 -8.53
C TYR A 76 1.87 -7.85 -8.41
N THR A 77 2.35 -8.37 -9.53
CA THR A 77 3.34 -9.47 -9.54
C THR A 77 4.73 -8.84 -9.66
N PRO A 78 5.61 -8.93 -8.66
CA PRO A 78 6.99 -8.48 -8.80
C PRO A 78 7.76 -9.27 -9.87
N ASP A 79 8.78 -8.65 -10.48
CA ASP A 79 9.63 -9.25 -11.52
C ASP A 79 10.17 -10.64 -11.14
N TYR A 80 10.64 -10.78 -9.90
CA TYR A 80 11.25 -12.02 -9.41
C TYR A 80 10.21 -13.14 -9.13
N PHE A 81 8.91 -12.82 -9.19
CA PHE A 81 7.83 -13.79 -9.26
C PHE A 81 7.35 -14.08 -10.69
N GLY A 82 7.97 -13.46 -11.70
CA GLY A 82 7.60 -13.57 -13.11
C GLY A 82 6.66 -12.47 -13.58
N GLY A 83 6.59 -11.34 -12.86
CA GLY A 83 5.88 -10.15 -13.29
C GLY A 83 6.49 -9.55 -14.55
N GLN A 84 5.64 -9.07 -15.45
CA GLN A 84 6.08 -8.31 -16.61
C GLN A 84 6.12 -6.84 -16.22
N LYS A 85 7.21 -6.14 -16.55
CA LYS A 85 7.25 -4.68 -16.44
C LYS A 85 6.31 -4.09 -17.48
N ASP A 86 5.11 -3.75 -17.05
CA ASP A 86 4.28 -2.84 -17.83
C ASP A 86 4.99 -1.48 -17.75
N ASN A 87 5.58 -1.02 -18.86
CA ASN A 87 6.35 0.23 -18.94
C ASN A 87 5.48 1.51 -18.78
N ASP A 88 4.26 1.38 -18.26
CA ASP A 88 3.24 2.43 -18.24
C ASP A 88 2.59 2.57 -16.86
N THR A 89 3.34 3.02 -15.84
CA THR A 89 2.73 3.71 -14.67
C THR A 89 3.72 4.74 -14.13
N PRO A 90 3.30 6.02 -13.95
CA PRO A 90 4.17 7.05 -13.38
C PRO A 90 4.41 6.74 -11.90
N ASP A 91 5.66 6.89 -11.50
CA ASP A 91 6.13 6.84 -10.12
C ASP A 91 5.29 7.82 -9.28
N SER A 92 4.40 7.29 -8.43
CA SER A 92 3.72 8.10 -7.43
C SER A 92 4.72 8.36 -6.33
N GLU A 93 5.51 9.42 -6.50
CA GLU A 93 6.36 10.00 -5.47
C GLU A 93 5.59 10.08 -4.14
N ALA A 94 6.10 9.34 -3.16
CA ALA A 94 5.76 9.56 -1.76
C ALA A 94 6.22 10.98 -1.39
N THR A 95 5.27 11.92 -1.36
CA THR A 95 5.51 13.25 -0.80
C THR A 95 5.56 13.13 0.72
N ASP A 96 6.76 12.89 1.21
CA ASP A 96 7.18 13.11 2.59
C ASP A 96 7.07 14.61 2.91
N LYS A 97 5.95 15.04 3.48
CA LYS A 97 5.86 16.36 4.12
C LYS A 97 6.32 16.23 5.57
N GLY A 98 7.64 16.21 5.73
CA GLY A 98 8.29 16.59 6.98
C GLY A 98 7.97 18.06 7.29
N SER A 99 7.13 18.27 8.30
CA SER A 99 6.90 19.58 8.91
C SER A 99 8.05 19.83 9.88
N GLU A 100 9.03 20.62 9.45
CA GLU A 100 10.12 21.09 10.29
C GLU A 100 9.70 22.43 10.92
N GLU A 101 9.65 22.44 12.25
CA GLU A 101 9.50 23.67 13.05
C GLU A 101 10.80 24.48 12.96
N THR A 102 10.68 25.79 12.73
CA THR A 102 11.71 26.75 13.15
C THR A 102 11.04 28.00 13.69
N SER A 103 11.38 28.29 14.94
CA SER A 103 11.04 29.44 15.75
C SER A 103 11.96 30.65 15.47
N GLU A 104 11.55 31.77 16.06
CA GLU A 104 12.32 32.98 16.42
C GLU A 104 12.30 34.18 15.45
N ASP A 105 11.42 35.13 15.80
CA ASP A 105 11.68 36.54 16.13
C ASP A 105 12.88 37.25 15.48
N ASP A 106 12.60 38.37 14.80
CA ASP A 106 13.28 39.64 15.10
C ASP A 106 12.49 40.85 14.56
N GLU A 107 12.25 41.79 15.46
CA GLU A 107 11.72 43.15 15.26
C GLU A 107 12.74 44.04 14.53
N ALA A 108 12.26 44.95 13.68
CA ALA A 108 12.48 46.40 13.81
C ALA A 108 12.42 47.17 12.47
N ASP A 109 11.54 48.17 12.50
CA ASP A 109 11.75 49.56 12.07
C ASP A 109 11.79 49.91 10.57
N GLY A 110 11.12 51.01 10.21
CA GLY A 110 11.26 51.59 8.86
C GLY A 110 10.09 52.39 8.27
N ASN A 111 9.40 53.19 9.07
CA ASN A 111 8.90 54.54 8.75
C ASN A 111 8.33 54.96 7.35
N ASN A 112 7.20 55.68 7.44
CA ASN A 112 6.71 56.77 6.56
C ASN A 112 6.15 56.46 5.15
N LYS A 113 4.85 56.75 4.93
CA LYS A 113 4.40 58.08 4.45
C LYS A 113 2.87 58.21 4.34
N GLU A 114 2.44 59.42 4.66
CA GLU A 114 1.12 60.04 4.53
C GLU A 114 0.47 59.90 3.14
N LYS A 115 -0.87 59.82 3.06
CA LYS A 115 -1.77 60.92 2.63
C LYS A 115 -3.19 60.46 2.23
N GLU A 116 -4.15 61.21 2.77
CA GLU A 116 -5.38 61.74 2.14
C GLU A 116 -6.30 60.81 1.33
N ALA A 117 -7.49 60.52 1.88
CA ALA A 117 -8.79 60.99 1.36
C ALA A 117 -9.93 60.64 2.33
#